data_AF-R2RY94-F1
#
_entry.id   AF-R2RY94-F1
#
_cell.length_a   1.000
_cell.length_b   1.000
_cell.length_c   1.000
_cell.angle_alpha   90.00
_cell.angle_beta   90.00
_cell.angle_gamma   90.00
#
_symmetry.space_group_name_H-M   'P 1'
#
loop_
_entity.id
_entity.type
_entity.pdbx_description
1 polymer ?
#
loop_
_entity_poly.entity_id
_entity_poly.type
_entity_poly.pdbx_seq_one_letter_code
_entity_poly.pdbx_strand_id
1 'polypeptide(L)'
;MALTIKQTEDYLTSKVSGITVMDVSIEYPDAKEVLYIEGELDYYVLIKADETYQFTDGQKNVKLNSKENPDKPLSEEEFLERVVKIILSEE
;
A
#
# COMPACT_ATOMS: atom_id res chain seq x y z
N MET A 1 13.75 7.72 7.91
CA MET A 1 13.79 8.04 6.47
C MET A 1 12.39 7.76 5.98
N ALA A 2 11.67 8.75 5.48
CA ALA A 2 10.31 8.53 4.99
C ALA A 2 10.37 7.58 3.79
N LEU A 3 9.52 6.54 3.75
CA LEU A 3 9.32 5.76 2.54
C LEU A 3 8.97 6.70 1.39
N THR A 4 9.72 6.60 0.31
CA THR A 4 9.33 7.21 -0.95
C THR A 4 8.49 6.22 -1.75
N ILE A 5 7.55 6.72 -2.57
CA ILE A 5 6.80 5.91 -3.55
C ILE A 5 7.69 4.86 -4.23
N LYS A 6 8.88 5.26 -4.67
CA LYS A 6 9.84 4.38 -5.34
C LYS A 6 10.33 3.22 -4.49
N GLN A 7 10.54 3.43 -3.19
CA GLN A 7 10.96 2.34 -2.30
C GLN A 7 9.83 1.35 -2.07
N THR A 8 8.59 1.83 -2.01
CA THR A 8 7.40 0.97 -1.90
C THR A 8 7.23 0.14 -3.16
N GLU A 9 7.30 0.77 -4.34
CA GLU A 9 7.25 0.10 -5.64
C GLU A 9 8.34 -0.96 -5.78
N ASP A 10 9.61 -0.61 -5.53
CA ASP A 10 10.74 -1.53 -5.65
C ASP A 10 10.60 -2.71 -4.66
N TYR A 11 10.15 -2.43 -3.43
CA TYR A 11 9.91 -3.48 -2.44
C TYR A 11 8.80 -4.45 -2.86
N LEU A 12 7.67 -3.92 -3.33
CA LEU A 12 6.53 -4.73 -3.75
C LEU A 12 6.88 -5.58 -4.97
N THR A 13 7.42 -4.96 -6.02
CA THR A 13 7.81 -5.66 -7.26
C THR A 13 8.94 -6.67 -7.06
N SER A 14 9.79 -6.45 -6.05
CA SER A 14 10.84 -7.41 -5.65
C SER A 14 10.30 -8.61 -4.87
N LYS A 15 9.22 -8.42 -4.09
CA LYS A 15 8.62 -9.48 -3.26
C LYS A 15 7.51 -10.26 -3.96
N VAL A 16 6.75 -9.58 -4.81
CA VAL A 16 5.63 -10.15 -5.57
C VAL A 16 6.01 -10.08 -7.04
N SER A 17 6.10 -11.23 -7.69
CA SER A 17 6.47 -11.29 -9.10
C SER A 17 5.25 -11.11 -9.98
N GLY A 18 5.35 -10.28 -11.02
CA GLY A 18 4.25 -10.09 -11.98
C GLY A 18 3.25 -8.99 -11.60
N ILE A 19 3.55 -8.19 -10.56
CA ILE A 19 2.80 -6.97 -10.27
C ILE A 19 3.46 -5.75 -10.90
N THR A 20 2.64 -4.75 -11.24
CA THR A 20 3.03 -3.43 -11.68
C THR A 20 2.53 -2.43 -10.66
N VAL A 21 3.42 -1.56 -10.15
CA VAL A 21 3.00 -0.48 -9.26
C VAL A 21 3.01 0.83 -10.04
N MET A 22 1.94 1.62 -9.90
CA MET A 22 1.75 2.89 -10.58
C MET A 22 1.38 3.97 -9.57
N ASP A 23 2.00 5.13 -9.68
CA ASP A 23 1.58 6.31 -8.92
C ASP A 23 0.27 6.89 -9.49
N VAL A 24 -0.79 6.86 -8.69
CA VAL A 24 -2.11 7.45 -9.00
C VAL A 24 -2.50 8.53 -7.99
N SER A 25 -1.50 9.11 -7.31
CA SER A 25 -1.68 10.19 -6.34
C SER A 25 -2.51 11.36 -6.87
N ILE A 26 -2.42 11.63 -8.18
CA ILE A 26 -3.16 12.71 -8.84
C ILE A 26 -4.69 12.56 -8.75
N GLU A 27 -5.20 11.36 -8.57
CA GLU A 27 -6.64 11.08 -8.49
C GLU A 27 -7.22 11.27 -7.08
N TYR A 28 -6.35 11.44 -6.07
CA TYR A 28 -6.74 11.52 -4.66
C TYR A 28 -6.19 12.79 -4.00
N PRO A 29 -6.88 13.94 -4.14
CA PRO A 29 -6.42 15.22 -3.57
C PRO A 29 -6.33 15.22 -2.03
N ASP A 30 -7.04 14.31 -1.36
CA ASP A 30 -7.01 14.11 0.09
C ASP A 30 -5.89 13.15 0.57
N ALA A 31 -5.23 12.44 -0.35
CA ALA A 31 -4.10 11.58 -0.05
C ALA A 31 -2.80 12.30 -0.42
N LYS A 32 -1.73 12.02 0.34
CA LYS A 32 -0.41 12.55 0.06
C LYS A 32 0.21 11.80 -1.13
N GLU A 33 0.13 10.48 -1.09
CA GLU A 33 0.63 9.58 -2.13
C GLU A 33 -0.35 8.41 -2.29
N VAL A 34 -0.63 7.96 -3.50
CA VAL A 34 -1.44 6.77 -3.78
C VAL A 34 -0.76 5.92 -4.82
N LEU A 35 -0.54 4.65 -4.46
CA LEU A 35 0.05 3.65 -5.33
C LEU A 35 -1.02 2.65 -5.72
N TYR A 36 -1.25 2.51 -7.00
CA TYR A 36 -2.00 1.43 -7.59
C TYR A 36 -1.06 0.25 -7.82
N ILE A 37 -1.48 -0.96 -7.46
CA ILE A 37 -0.74 -2.19 -7.66
C ILE A 37 -1.63 -3.06 -8.56
N GLU A 38 -1.24 -3.18 -9.82
CA GLU A 38 -1.85 -4.05 -10.81
C GLU A 38 -1.17 -5.41 -10.77
N GLY A 39 -1.93 -6.46 -10.44
CA GLY A 39 -1.42 -7.84 -10.37
C GLY A 39 -2.44 -8.82 -10.94
N GLU A 40 -2.52 -10.01 -10.35
CA GLU A 40 -3.68 -10.90 -10.57
C GLU A 40 -4.98 -10.26 -10.02
N LEU A 41 -4.82 -9.51 -8.94
CA LEU A 41 -5.84 -8.64 -8.36
C LEU A 41 -5.32 -7.21 -8.29
N ASP A 42 -6.25 -6.27 -8.45
CA ASP A 42 -5.95 -4.86 -8.33
C ASP A 42 -5.93 -4.45 -6.86
N TYR A 43 -4.94 -3.66 -6.45
CA TYR A 43 -4.83 -3.11 -5.11
C TYR A 43 -4.42 -1.65 -5.12
N TYR A 44 -4.67 -0.96 -4.01
CA TYR A 44 -4.30 0.44 -3.81
C TYR A 44 -3.70 0.63 -2.42
N VAL A 45 -2.55 1.29 -2.36
CA VAL A 45 -1.91 1.77 -1.13
C VAL A 45 -2.07 3.29 -1.10
N LEU A 46 -2.84 3.78 -0.14
CA LEU A 46 -3.05 5.21 0.11
C LEU A 46 -2.21 5.65 1.29
N ILE A 47 -1.35 6.64 1.08
CA ILE A 47 -0.55 7.31 2.09
C ILE A 47 -1.20 8.67 2.33
N LYS A 48 -1.74 8.88 3.53
CA LYS A 48 -2.38 10.14 3.89
C LYS A 48 -1.34 11.17 4.33
N ALA A 49 -1.72 12.45 4.27
CA ALA A 49 -0.90 13.56 4.77
C ALA A 49 -0.56 13.43 6.27
N ASP A 50 -1.42 12.75 7.03
CA ASP A 50 -1.27 12.44 8.45
C ASP A 50 -0.38 11.20 8.71
N GLU A 51 0.53 10.88 7.78
CA GLU A 51 1.48 9.74 7.85
C GLU A 51 0.81 8.38 8.10
N THR A 52 -0.45 8.26 7.66
CA THR A 52 -1.26 7.05 7.83
C THR A 52 -1.28 6.27 6.53
N TYR A 53 -1.05 4.96 6.61
CA TYR A 53 -1.03 4.05 5.47
C TYR A 53 -2.31 3.23 5.46
N GLN A 54 -2.97 3.20 4.32
CA GLN A 54 -4.20 2.44 4.12
C GLN A 54 -4.04 1.58 2.89
N PHE A 55 -4.33 0.29 3.00
CA PHE A 55 -4.31 -0.66 1.90
C PHE A 55 -5.73 -1.08 1.59
N THR A 56 -6.11 -0.98 0.33
CA THR A 56 -7.41 -1.40 -0.16
C THR A 56 -7.26 -2.29 -1.39
N ASP A 57 -8.22 -3.17 -1.63
CA ASP A 57 -8.32 -3.88 -2.90
C ASP A 57 -8.96 -3.02 -4.00
N GLY A 58 -9.06 -3.59 -5.21
CA GLY A 58 -9.62 -2.98 -6.41
C GLY A 58 -11.05 -2.50 -6.27
N GLN A 59 -11.80 -3.07 -5.32
CA GLN A 59 -13.17 -2.68 -5.00
C GLN A 59 -13.23 -1.65 -3.86
N LYS A 60 -12.09 -1.07 -3.46
CA LYS A 60 -11.94 -0.08 -2.39
C LYS A 60 -12.31 -0.59 -1.00
N ASN A 61 -12.29 -1.91 -0.75
CA ASN A 61 -12.44 -2.41 0.61
C ASN A 61 -11.11 -2.28 1.35
N VAL A 62 -11.16 -1.77 2.58
CA VAL A 62 -9.96 -1.63 3.42
C VAL A 62 -9.55 -2.99 3.94
N LYS A 63 -8.37 -3.43 3.49
CA LYS A 63 -7.75 -4.71 3.88
C LYS A 63 -6.79 -4.53 5.06
N LEU A 64 -6.10 -3.39 5.10
CA LEU A 64 -5.15 -3.06 6.16
C LEU A 64 -5.08 -1.55 6.39
N ASN A 65 -4.93 -1.13 7.64
CA ASN A 65 -4.70 0.27 7.98
C ASN A 65 -3.66 0.36 9.09
N SER A 66 -2.63 1.19 8.90
CA SER A 66 -1.56 1.37 9.89
C SER A 66 -2.05 1.98 11.21
N LYS A 67 -3.16 2.73 11.17
CA LYS A 67 -3.83 3.32 12.34
C LYS A 67 -5.01 2.50 12.86
N GLU A 68 -5.25 1.29 12.37
CA GLU A 68 -6.32 0.43 12.89
C GLU A 68 -6.15 0.15 14.39
N ASN A 69 -4.91 0.09 14.86
CA ASN A 69 -4.56 -0.08 16.27
C ASN A 69 -3.91 1.20 16.82
N PRO A 70 -4.66 2.08 17.51
CA PRO A 70 -4.11 3.31 18.07
C PRO A 70 -3.03 3.06 19.12
N ASP A 71 -3.07 1.92 19.82
CA ASP A 71 -2.07 1.51 20.81
C ASP A 71 -0.75 1.02 20.21
N LYS A 72 -0.77 0.56 18.95
CA LYS A 72 0.40 0.05 18.21
C LYS A 72 0.23 0.33 16.72
N PRO A 73 0.53 1.56 16.27
CA PRO A 73 0.54 1.86 14.84
C PRO A 73 1.56 0.94 14.15
N LEU A 74 1.18 0.39 13.00
CA LEU A 74 2.10 -0.41 12.19
C LEU A 74 3.20 0.51 11.68
N SER A 75 4.45 0.07 11.83
CA SER A 75 5.58 0.73 11.16
C SER A 75 5.48 0.52 9.65
N GLU A 76 6.11 1.39 8.88
CA GLU A 76 6.12 1.33 7.40
C GLU A 76 6.52 -0.06 6.88
N GLU A 77 7.59 -0.64 7.43
CA GLU A 77 8.08 -1.97 7.04
C GLU A 77 7.06 -3.07 7.36
N GLU A 78 6.45 -3.05 8.55
CA GLU A 78 5.42 -4.04 8.92
C GLU A 78 4.16 -3.90 8.07
N PHE A 79 3.80 -2.67 7.70
CA PHE A 79 2.69 -2.42 6.80
C PHE A 79 2.97 -3.03 5.44
N LEU A 80 4.13 -2.75 4.84
CA LEU A 80 4.52 -3.32 3.55
C LEU A 80 4.59 -4.85 3.59
N GLU A 81 5.18 -5.43 4.64
CA GLU A 81 5.22 -6.89 4.80
C GLU A 81 3.83 -7.51 4.84
N ARG A 82 2.89 -6.86 5.53
CA ARG A 82 1.50 -7.32 5.55
C ARG A 82 0.81 -7.14 4.20
N VAL A 83 1.05 -6.03 3.51
CA VAL A 83 0.53 -5.80 2.15
C VAL A 83 1.00 -6.93 1.23
N VAL A 84 2.31 -7.21 1.19
CA VAL A 84 2.88 -8.32 0.42
C VAL A 84 2.23 -9.65 0.78
N LYS A 85 2.08 -9.94 2.08
CA LYS A 85 1.43 -11.18 2.53
C LYS A 85 -0.01 -11.29 2.07
N ILE A 86 -0.77 -10.19 2.08
CA ILE A 86 -2.16 -10.19 1.61
C ILE A 86 -2.20 -10.47 0.11
N ILE A 87 -1.40 -9.74 -0.69
CA ILE A 87 -1.32 -9.95 -2.13
C ILE A 87 -0.96 -11.41 -2.45
N LEU A 88 0.12 -11.94 -1.84
CA LEU A 88 0.56 -13.33 -2.02
C LEU A 88 -0.41 -14.39 -1.46
N SER A 89 -1.34 -14.03 -0.58
CA SER A 89 -2.35 -14.96 -0.05
C SER A 89 -3.64 -14.95 -0.88
N GLU A 90 -3.86 -13.89 -1.66
CA GLU A 90 -5.00 -13.75 -2.56
C GLU A 90 -4.67 -14.09 -4.03
N GLU A 91 -3.36 -14.24 -4.35
CA GLU A 91 -2.78 -14.89 -5.54
C GLU A 91 -2.82 -16.43 -5.42
#